data_AF-A0A6M3J6Z6-F1
#
_entry.id   AF-A0A6M3J6Z6-F1
#
_cell.length_a   1.000
_cell.length_b   1.000
_cell.length_c   1.000
_cell.angle_alpha   90.00
_cell.angle_beta   90.00
_cell.angle_gamma   90.00
#
_symmetry.space_group_name_H-M   'P 1'
#
loop_
_entity.id
_entity.type
_entity.pdbx_description
1 polymer ?
#
loop_
_entity_poly.entity_id
_entity_poly.type
_entity_poly.pdbx_seq_one_letter_code
_entity_poly.pdbx_strand_id
1 'polypeptide(L)' 'MTMSIYSRPGARAVFVHPQGGYDSHIRAAAKYLTLGATYTVLRTDVGDYHTSVWLAEVPGVAFNSCLFDDVPSLKVQVA' A
#
# COMPACT_ATOMS: atom_id res chain seq x y z
N MET A 1 5.95 1.27 10.37
CA MET A 1 6.72 0.08 9.95
C MET A 1 6.15 -0.26 8.58
N THR A 2 6.93 -0.07 7.50
CA THR A 2 6.43 -0.14 6.11
C THR A 2 5.78 -1.49 5.81
N MET A 3 4.75 -1.50 4.96
CA MET A 3 4.00 -2.70 4.58
C MET A 3 4.92 -3.80 4.04
N SER A 4 4.51 -5.05 4.21
CA SER A 4 5.17 -6.19 3.61
C SER A 4 5.06 -6.15 2.09
N ILE A 5 6.19 -6.30 1.40
CA ILE A 5 6.23 -6.42 -0.08
C ILE A 5 5.56 -7.71 -0.59
N TYR A 6 5.34 -8.69 0.29
CA TYR A 6 4.65 -9.95 0.01
C TYR A 6 3.19 -9.93 0.49
N SER A 7 2.61 -8.75 0.70
CA SER A 7 1.21 -8.62 1.11
C SER A 7 0.28 -9.28 0.09
N ARG A 8 -0.52 -10.22 0.60
CA ARG A 8 -1.41 -11.04 -0.22
C ARG A 8 -2.63 -10.22 -0.69
N PRO A 9 -3.26 -10.61 -1.81
CA PRO A 9 -4.56 -10.07 -2.20
C PRO A 9 -5.56 -10.10 -1.02
N GLY A 10 -6.28 -9.01 -0.81
CA GLY A 10 -7.21 -8.82 0.31
C GLY A 10 -6.57 -8.30 1.62
N ALA A 11 -5.23 -8.22 1.70
CA ALA A 11 -4.57 -7.56 2.82
C ALA A 11 -4.92 -6.07 2.86
N ARG A 12 -4.80 -5.47 4.05
CA ARG A 12 -5.11 -4.05 4.28
C ARG A 12 -3.83 -3.26 4.51
N ALA A 13 -3.68 -2.15 3.80
CA ALA A 13 -2.54 -1.25 3.90
C ALA A 13 -3.03 0.17 4.17
N VAL A 14 -2.39 0.88 5.10
CA VAL A 14 -2.75 2.27 5.44
C VAL A 14 -1.75 3.22 4.81
N PHE A 15 -2.24 4.25 4.11
CA PHE A 15 -1.38 5.27 3.51
C PHE A 15 -0.94 6.27 4.59
N VAL A 16 0.35 6.26 4.95
CA VAL A 16 0.88 7.06 6.08
C VAL A 16 2.17 7.81 5.74
N HIS A 17 2.82 7.49 4.62
CA HIS A 17 4.08 8.12 4.21
C HIS A 17 3.91 8.92 2.92
N PRO A 18 3.23 10.08 2.93
CA PRO A 18 2.88 10.82 1.71
C PRO A 18 4.09 11.41 0.98
N GLN A 19 5.24 11.47 1.64
CA GLN A 19 6.51 11.96 1.08
C GLN A 19 7.49 10.82 0.77
N GLY A 20 7.01 9.57 0.70
CA GLY A 20 7.85 8.41 0.43
C GLY A 20 8.25 8.27 -1.05
N GLY A 21 9.52 7.98 -1.29
CA GLY A 21 10.06 7.74 -2.63
C GLY A 21 10.28 9.02 -3.46
N TYR A 22 10.37 8.88 -4.79
CA TYR A 22 10.55 10.00 -5.72
C TYR A 22 9.29 10.86 -5.90
N ASP A 23 9.45 12.09 -6.39
CA ASP A 23 8.37 13.06 -6.64
C ASP A 23 7.21 12.51 -7.48
N SER A 24 7.48 11.59 -8.41
CA SER A 24 6.43 10.93 -9.21
C SER A 24 5.48 10.12 -8.34
N HIS A 25 6.00 9.41 -7.34
CA HIS A 25 5.20 8.67 -6.37
C HIS A 25 4.39 9.62 -5.49
N ILE A 26 5.01 10.70 -5.03
CA ILE A 26 4.35 11.72 -4.19
C ILE A 26 3.18 12.35 -4.95
N ARG A 27 3.38 12.74 -6.21
CA ARG A 27 2.31 13.31 -7.06
C ARG A 27 1.18 12.31 -7.32
N ALA A 28 1.50 11.05 -7.59
CA ALA A 28 0.49 10.02 -7.77
C ALA A 28 -0.30 9.78 -6.48
N ALA A 29 0.38 9.66 -5.35
CA ALA A 29 -0.24 9.48 -4.04
C ALA A 29 -1.16 10.64 -3.68
N ALA A 30 -0.71 11.89 -3.84
CA ALA A 30 -1.52 13.08 -3.56
C ALA A 30 -2.77 13.19 -4.43
N LYS A 31 -2.77 12.58 -5.62
CA LYS A 31 -3.91 12.59 -6.54
C LYS A 31 -4.98 11.55 -6.17
N TYR A 32 -4.58 10.39 -5.65
CA TYR A 32 -5.48 9.24 -5.52
C TYR A 32 -5.66 8.73 -4.09
N LEU A 33 -4.75 9.05 -3.18
CA LEU A 33 -4.74 8.54 -1.82
C LEU A 33 -5.08 9.64 -0.81
N THR A 34 -5.75 9.24 0.26
CA THR A 34 -6.10 10.09 1.40
C THR A 34 -5.26 9.65 2.60
N LEU A 35 -4.51 10.59 3.19
CA LEU A 35 -3.63 10.29 4.34
C LEU A 35 -4.42 9.66 5.49
N GLY A 36 -3.94 8.54 6.02
CA GLY A 36 -4.57 7.76 7.08
C GLY A 36 -5.69 6.81 6.60
N ALA A 37 -6.08 6.86 5.33
CA ALA A 37 -7.05 5.92 4.79
C ALA A 37 -6.44 4.52 4.60
N THR A 38 -7.26 3.50 4.82
CA THR A 38 -6.88 2.10 4.61
C THR A 38 -7.42 1.59 3.28
N TYR A 39 -6.55 0.98 2.51
CA TYR A 39 -6.83 0.43 1.19
C TYR A 39 -6.67 -1.09 1.17
N THR A 40 -7.34 -1.73 0.21
CA THR A 40 -7.30 -3.17 0.01
C THR A 40 -6.28 -3.50 -1.07
N VAL A 41 -5.27 -4.29 -0.72
CA VAL A 41 -4.24 -4.75 -1.65
C VAL A 41 -4.88 -5.72 -2.63
N LEU A 42 -4.86 -5.38 -3.92
CA LEU A 42 -5.28 -6.27 -5.00
C LEU A 42 -4.15 -7.25 -5.36
N ARG A 43 -2.93 -6.73 -5.53
CA ARG A 43 -1.69 -7.49 -5.72
C ARG A 43 -0.47 -6.63 -5.44
N THR A 44 0.67 -7.27 -5.24
CA THR A 44 1.99 -6.63 -5.25
C THR A 44 2.85 -7.20 -6.36
N ASP A 45 3.56 -6.34 -7.07
CA ASP A 45 4.53 -6.71 -8.09
C ASP A 45 5.91 -6.28 -7.56
N VAL A 46 6.75 -7.27 -7.23
CA VAL A 46 8.11 -7.05 -6.68
C VAL A 46 9.11 -7.04 -7.82
N GLY A 47 9.77 -5.91 -8.03
CA GLY A 47 10.91 -5.76 -8.94
C GLY A 47 12.24 -5.66 -8.19
N ASP A 48 13.34 -5.49 -8.94
CA ASP A 48 14.70 -5.51 -8.37
C ASP A 48 14.98 -4.35 -7.40
N TYR A 49 14.36 -3.19 -7.63
CA TYR A 49 14.61 -1.96 -6.86
C TYR A 49 13.32 -1.26 -6.41
N HIS A 50 12.15 -1.85 -6.66
CA HIS A 50 10.87 -1.28 -6.25
C HIS A 50 9.80 -2.37 -6.11
N THR A 51 8.81 -2.10 -5.26
CA THR A 51 7.59 -2.91 -5.17
C THR A 51 6.40 -2.02 -5.50
N SER A 52 5.64 -2.44 -6.50
CA SER A 52 4.38 -1.82 -6.89
C SER A 52 3.22 -2.46 -6.14
N VAL A 53 2.33 -1.63 -5.60
CA VAL A 53 1.14 -2.03 -4.86
C VAL A 53 -0.07 -1.57 -5.66
N TRP A 54 -0.93 -2.51 -6.01
CA TRP A 54 -2.18 -2.25 -6.70
C TRP A 54 -3.32 -2.30 -5.69
N LEU A 55 -4.19 -1.29 -5.71
CA LEU A 55 -5.28 -1.14 -4.74
C LEU A 55 -6.63 -1.38 -5.41
N ALA A 56 -7.53 -2.07 -4.72
CA ALA A 56 -8.87 -2.34 -5.25
C ALA A 56 -9.68 -1.04 -5.44
N GLU A 57 -9.49 -0.06 -4.55
CA GLU A 57 -10.20 1.22 -4.56
C GLU A 57 -9.70 2.18 -5.64
N VAL A 58 -8.50 1.94 -6.20
CA VAL A 58 -7.90 2.77 -7.26
C VAL A 58 -7.43 1.88 -8.41
N PRO A 59 -8.36 1.37 -9.24
CA PRO A 59 -8.02 0.45 -10.32
C PRO A 59 -7.14 1.13 -11.38
N GLY A 60 -6.18 0.36 -11.90
CA GLY A 60 -5.30 0.81 -12.99
C GLY A 60 -4.13 1.71 -12.57
N VAL A 61 -3.99 2.02 -11.28
CA VAL A 61 -2.87 2.81 -10.76
C VAL A 61 -2.07 1.97 -9.76
N ALA A 62 -0.75 1.99 -9.91
CA ALA A 62 0.17 1.36 -8.97
C ALA A 62 0.86 2.41 -8.11
N PHE A 63 1.13 2.04 -6.85
CA PHE A 63 1.79 2.88 -5.86
C PHE A 63 3.05 2.20 -5.34
N ASN A 64 4.02 2.97 -4.84
CA ASN A 64 5.19 2.38 -4.21
C ASN A 64 4.83 1.85 -2.82
N SER A 65 5.32 0.66 -2.45
CA SER A 65 5.06 0.08 -1.13
C SER A 65 5.57 0.94 0.02
N CYS A 66 6.59 1.79 -0.19
CA CYS A 66 7.13 2.67 0.85
C CYS A 66 6.12 3.71 1.36
N LEU A 67 5.01 3.91 0.65
CA LEU A 67 3.95 4.85 1.01
C LEU A 67 3.03 4.33 2.13
N PHE A 68 3.06 3.02 2.42
CA PHE A 68 2.08 2.35 3.27
C PHE A 68 2.72 1.61 4.45
N ASP A 69 1.94 1.45 5.51
CA ASP A 69 2.17 0.49 6.58
C ASP A 69 1.13 -0.64 6.49
N ASP A 70 1.47 -1.85 6.95
CA ASP A 70 0.48 -2.93 7.09
C ASP A 70 -0.52 -2.56 8.19
N VAL A 71 -1.81 -2.79 7.95
CA VAL A 71 -2.80 -2.82 9.04
C VAL A 71 -2.80 -4.24 9.60
N PRO A 72 -2.42 -4.45 10.88
CA PRO A 72 -2.49 -5.77 11.48
C PRO A 72 -3.93 -6.28 11.34
N SER A 73 -4.10 -7.38 10.61
CA SER A 73 -5.35 -8.11 10.68
C SER A 73 -5.55 -8.50 12.14
N LEU A 74 -6.70 -8.14 12.73
CA LEU A 74 -7.12 -8.74 13.99
C LEU A 74 -7.05 -10.25 13.79
N LYS A 75 -6.03 -10.89 14.36
CA LYS A 75 -6.04 -12.33 14.49
C LYS A 75 -7.19 -12.61 15.43
N VAL A 76 -8.29 -13.14 14.90
CA VAL A 76 -9.31 -13.75 15.74
C VAL A 76 -8.58 -14.85 16.50
N GLN A 77 -8.24 -14.59 17.76
CA GLN A 77 -7.85 -15.65 18.68
C GLN A 77 -9.11 -16.50 18.83
N VAL A 78 -9.12 -17.64 18.13
CA VAL A 78 -10.09 -18.69 18.42
C VAL A 78 -9.73 -19.17 19.83
N ALA A 79 -10.64 -18.93 20.76
CA ALA A 79 -10.56 -19.38 22.14
C ALA A 79 -10.58 -20.91 22.24
#